data_AF-E1YC21-F1
#
_entry.id   AF-E1YC21-F1
#
_cell.length_a   1.000
_cell.length_b   1.000
_cell.length_c   1.000
_cell.angle_alpha   90.00
_cell.angle_beta   90.00
_cell.angle_gamma   90.00
#
_symmetry.space_group_name_H-M   'P 1'
#
loop_
_entity.id
_entity.type
_entity.pdbx_description
1 polymer ?
#
loop_
_entity_poly.entity_id
_entity_poly.type
_entity_poly.pdbx_seq_one_letter_code
_entity_poly.pdbx_strand_id
1 'polypeptide(L)'
;MSQNKPAQKKQYIAAPEAKKRVLRWAVGSPNELRSATWRFWCQKNGDFYLSMQAAGGIVKASFHSDGNCQIGHTSEYWKQRMMENAGRHWNKWKLPNEELARATQILVPSTELRRFEEKLPEQMVWIPSPSSNSMNVISIFICTNYVEELWPAAPEGALPIGTMNAGGRTAWVVYKEQAVPEKLAELTTKGRDLVANLPGAEEVLKTSEPRGCICAQNNGDGGQFLLEVASPQ
;
A
#
# COMPACT_ATOMS: atom_id res chain seq x y z
N MET A 1 35.29 30.43 17.85
CA MET A 1 35.58 29.02 17.53
C MET A 1 34.29 28.23 17.67
N SER A 2 33.56 28.03 16.57
CA SER A 2 32.30 27.28 16.58
C SER A 2 32.61 25.79 16.47
N GLN A 3 32.29 25.02 17.51
CA GLN A 3 32.53 23.58 17.53
C GLN A 3 31.45 22.87 16.71
N ASN A 4 31.84 22.31 15.57
CA ASN A 4 31.04 21.38 14.79
C ASN A 4 30.74 20.14 15.65
N LYS A 5 29.49 19.98 16.09
CA LYS A 5 29.03 18.73 16.69
C LYS A 5 28.93 17.67 15.58
N PRO A 6 29.59 16.51 15.70
CA PRO A 6 29.45 15.43 14.73
C PRO A 6 28.00 14.94 14.70
N ALA A 7 27.45 14.79 13.50
CA ALA A 7 26.12 14.24 13.29
C ALA A 7 26.03 12.84 13.92
N GLN A 8 25.10 12.67 14.87
CA GLN A 8 24.79 11.36 15.43
C GLN A 8 24.33 10.44 14.29
N LYS A 9 25.14 9.42 13.98
CA LYS A 9 24.73 8.30 13.13
C LYS A 9 23.52 7.64 13.81
N LYS A 10 22.32 7.88 13.28
CA LYS A 10 21.13 7.10 13.64
C LYS A 10 21.46 5.64 13.33
N GLN A 11 21.55 4.83 14.38
CA GLN A 11 21.68 3.38 14.26
C GLN A 11 20.36 2.89 13.67
N TYR A 12 20.32 2.70 12.35
CA TYR A 12 19.22 2.01 11.71
C TYR A 12 19.24 0.58 12.25
N ILE A 13 18.17 0.20 12.95
CA ILE A 13 17.92 -1.20 13.26
C ILE A 13 17.83 -1.88 11.89
N ALA A 14 18.84 -2.67 11.54
CA ALA A 14 18.86 -3.41 10.29
C ALA A 14 17.53 -4.17 10.19
N ALA A 15 16.77 -3.89 9.12
CA ALA A 15 15.55 -4.65 8.85
C ALA A 15 15.96 -6.13 8.85
N PRO A 16 15.35 -6.98 9.69
CA PRO A 16 15.81 -8.35 9.86
C PRO A 16 15.84 -9.05 8.50
N GLU A 17 17.00 -9.61 8.14
CA GLU A 17 17.18 -10.43 6.95
C GLU A 17 16.21 -11.60 7.01
N ALA A 18 15.12 -11.49 6.28
CA ALA A 18 14.23 -12.59 6.06
C ALA A 18 14.01 -12.75 4.57
N LYS A 19 14.27 -13.97 4.09
CA LYS A 19 13.76 -14.56 2.83
C LYS A 19 12.22 -14.60 2.79
N LYS A 20 11.53 -13.70 3.47
CA LYS A 20 10.07 -13.61 3.50
C LYS A 20 9.63 -12.99 2.18
N ARG A 21 9.02 -13.83 1.36
CA ARG A 21 8.31 -13.39 0.14
C ARG A 21 6.99 -12.72 0.44
N VAL A 22 6.74 -12.29 1.68
CA VAL A 22 5.51 -11.62 2.09
C VAL A 22 5.84 -10.59 3.17
N LEU A 23 5.47 -9.35 2.93
CA LEU A 23 5.43 -8.25 3.88
C LEU A 23 3.97 -7.93 4.19
N ARG A 24 3.65 -7.69 5.46
CA ARG A 24 2.31 -7.26 5.88
C ARG A 24 2.42 -6.07 6.82
N TRP A 25 1.51 -5.13 6.68
CA TRP A 25 1.44 -3.98 7.57
C TRP A 25 0.01 -3.49 7.74
N ALA A 26 -0.19 -2.70 8.79
CA ALA A 26 -1.36 -1.86 8.99
C ALA A 26 -0.92 -0.56 9.67
N VAL A 27 -1.69 0.50 9.46
CA VAL A 27 -1.55 1.79 10.14
C VAL A 27 -2.44 1.79 11.37
N GLY A 28 -1.95 2.25 12.51
CA GLY A 28 -2.65 2.29 13.79
C GLY A 28 -2.20 1.22 14.75
N SER A 29 -3.14 0.69 15.55
CA SER A 29 -2.85 -0.28 16.62
C SER A 29 -3.71 -1.54 16.47
N PRO A 30 -3.19 -2.73 16.85
CA PRO A 30 -3.94 -3.99 16.81
C PRO A 30 -5.25 -3.96 17.60
N ASN A 31 -5.29 -3.21 18.69
CA ASN A 31 -6.39 -3.21 19.66
C ASN A 31 -7.23 -1.92 19.63
N GLU A 32 -6.93 -1.00 18.70
CA GLU A 32 -7.61 0.29 18.58
C GLU A 32 -8.08 0.53 17.14
N LEU A 33 -8.12 1.80 16.72
CA LEU A 33 -8.38 2.17 15.34
C LEU A 33 -7.15 1.85 14.49
N ARG A 34 -7.37 1.20 13.35
CA ARG A 34 -6.35 0.89 12.37
C ARG A 34 -6.87 0.91 10.94
N SER A 35 -5.97 0.80 9.97
CA SER A 35 -6.29 0.53 8.57
C SER A 35 -6.58 -0.95 8.37
N ALA A 36 -7.01 -1.29 7.15
CA ALA A 36 -6.95 -2.65 6.67
C ALA A 36 -5.51 -3.19 6.71
N THR A 37 -5.41 -4.52 6.81
CA THR A 37 -4.12 -5.20 6.66
C THR A 37 -3.74 -5.22 5.18
N TRP A 38 -2.59 -4.64 4.85
CA TRP A 38 -2.02 -4.67 3.52
C TRP A 38 -1.02 -5.83 3.41
N ARG A 39 -1.06 -6.52 2.29
CA ARG A 39 -0.16 -7.64 1.97
C ARG A 39 0.59 -7.33 0.68
N PHE A 40 1.91 -7.34 0.77
CA PHE A 40 2.82 -7.26 -0.38
C PHE A 40 3.60 -8.56 -0.48
N TRP A 41 3.67 -9.17 -1.66
CA TRP A 41 4.38 -10.42 -1.84
C TRP A 41 5.04 -10.53 -3.21
N CYS A 42 5.98 -11.47 -3.37
CA CYS A 42 6.69 -11.67 -4.62
C CYS A 42 6.71 -13.14 -5.09
N GLN A 43 6.94 -13.33 -6.39
CA GLN A 43 7.18 -14.63 -7.02
C GLN A 43 8.63 -14.77 -7.47
N LYS A 44 9.09 -16.02 -7.71
CA LYS A 44 10.48 -16.30 -8.10
C LYS A 44 10.91 -15.58 -9.38
N ASN A 45 9.96 -15.33 -10.29
CA ASN A 45 10.19 -14.68 -11.59
C ASN A 45 10.42 -13.16 -11.49
N GLY A 46 10.34 -12.55 -10.31
CA GLY A 46 10.51 -11.10 -10.13
C GLY A 46 9.21 -10.31 -10.16
N ASP A 47 8.05 -10.96 -10.23
CA ASP A 47 6.77 -10.28 -10.09
C ASP A 47 6.48 -9.95 -8.62
N PHE A 48 5.95 -8.76 -8.39
CA PHE A 48 5.44 -8.32 -7.10
C PHE A 48 3.92 -8.14 -7.16
N TYR A 49 3.29 -8.25 -6.00
CA TYR A 49 1.84 -8.16 -5.86
C TYR A 49 1.47 -7.44 -4.58
N LEU A 50 0.45 -6.60 -4.65
CA LEU A 50 -0.11 -5.85 -3.53
C LEU A 50 -1.61 -6.09 -3.45
N SER A 51 -2.13 -6.33 -2.25
CA SER A 51 -3.56 -6.44 -2.02
C SER A 51 -3.91 -6.09 -0.58
N MET A 52 -5.12 -5.57 -0.39
CA MET A 52 -5.74 -5.40 0.92
C MET A 52 -6.34 -6.74 1.35
N GLN A 53 -6.05 -7.21 2.56
CA GLN A 53 -6.57 -8.49 3.07
C GLN A 53 -8.10 -8.50 3.12
N ALA A 54 -8.72 -7.39 3.51
CA ALA A 54 -10.17 -7.22 3.51
C ALA A 54 -10.80 -7.37 2.12
N ALA A 55 -10.03 -7.17 1.04
CA ALA A 55 -10.51 -7.46 -0.30
C ALA A 55 -10.58 -8.96 -0.62
N GLY A 56 -10.21 -9.87 0.30
CA GLY A 56 -10.51 -11.30 0.20
C GLY A 56 -9.95 -12.02 -1.03
N GLY A 57 -8.88 -11.49 -1.65
CA GLY A 57 -8.37 -12.03 -2.91
C GLY A 57 -9.23 -11.66 -4.13
N ILE A 58 -10.09 -10.65 -4.02
CA ILE A 58 -10.91 -10.10 -5.11
C ILE A 58 -10.07 -9.16 -5.97
N VAL A 59 -9.34 -8.22 -5.35
CA VAL A 59 -8.56 -7.18 -6.03
C VAL A 59 -7.09 -7.29 -5.71
N LYS A 60 -6.22 -7.09 -6.71
CA LYS A 60 -4.77 -6.91 -6.48
C LYS A 60 -4.14 -5.98 -7.51
N ALA A 61 -3.10 -5.27 -7.10
CA ALA A 61 -2.13 -4.70 -8.02
C ALA A 61 -1.01 -5.73 -8.29
N SER A 62 -0.57 -5.84 -9.53
CA SER A 62 0.57 -6.65 -9.95
C SER A 62 1.61 -5.80 -10.66
N PHE A 63 2.88 -6.04 -10.33
CA PHE A 63 4.05 -5.35 -10.88
C PHE A 63 4.96 -6.39 -11.51
N HIS A 64 4.84 -6.56 -12.82
CA HIS A 64 5.52 -7.61 -13.55
C HIS A 64 7.02 -7.29 -13.73
N SER A 65 7.83 -8.34 -13.92
CA SER A 65 9.28 -8.23 -14.15
C SER A 65 9.64 -7.41 -15.39
N ASP A 66 8.75 -7.35 -16.38
CA ASP A 66 8.88 -6.55 -17.61
C ASP A 66 8.44 -5.07 -17.45
N GLY A 67 8.15 -4.64 -16.22
CA GLY A 67 7.70 -3.30 -15.89
C GLY A 67 6.22 -3.02 -16.16
N ASN A 68 5.46 -3.96 -16.74
CA ASN A 68 4.01 -3.84 -16.84
C ASN A 68 3.38 -3.88 -15.45
N CYS A 69 2.50 -2.93 -15.18
CA CYS A 69 1.75 -2.86 -13.94
C CYS A 69 0.26 -2.78 -14.22
N GLN A 70 -0.53 -3.34 -13.32
CA GLN A 70 -1.97 -3.29 -13.43
C GLN A 70 -2.63 -3.50 -12.07
N ILE A 71 -3.84 -2.97 -11.94
CA ILE A 71 -4.75 -3.30 -10.84
C ILE A 71 -6.06 -3.80 -11.43
N GLY A 72 -6.61 -4.83 -10.81
CA GLY A 72 -7.82 -5.46 -11.28
C GLY A 72 -8.31 -6.57 -10.37
N HIS A 73 -9.39 -7.21 -10.81
CA HIS A 73 -9.85 -8.42 -10.18
C HIS A 73 -8.85 -9.56 -10.38
N THR A 74 -8.81 -10.49 -9.43
CA THR A 74 -8.01 -11.71 -9.57
C THR A 74 -8.62 -12.66 -10.60
N SER A 75 -7.80 -13.53 -11.16
CA SER A 75 -8.28 -14.57 -12.08
C SER A 75 -9.30 -15.47 -11.43
N GLU A 76 -9.08 -15.78 -10.16
CA GLU A 76 -9.89 -16.68 -9.35
C GLU A 76 -11.28 -16.09 -9.14
N TYR A 77 -11.36 -14.85 -8.67
CA TYR A 77 -12.63 -14.14 -8.49
C TYR A 77 -13.40 -13.99 -9.80
N TRP A 78 -12.70 -13.60 -10.87
CA TRP A 78 -13.32 -13.34 -12.16
C TRP A 78 -13.89 -14.62 -12.80
N LYS A 79 -13.16 -15.75 -12.71
CA LYS A 79 -13.62 -17.07 -13.18
C LYS A 79 -14.86 -17.54 -12.42
N GLN A 80 -14.92 -17.34 -11.11
CA GLN A 80 -16.08 -17.72 -10.29
C GLN A 80 -17.36 -16.99 -10.71
N ARG A 81 -17.25 -15.81 -11.31
CA ARG A 81 -18.38 -15.00 -11.80
C ARG A 81 -18.75 -15.26 -13.26
N MET A 82 -18.08 -16.19 -13.93
CA MET A 82 -18.32 -16.54 -15.34
C MET A 82 -18.27 -15.34 -16.30
N MET A 83 -17.48 -14.31 -15.98
CA MET A 83 -17.32 -13.12 -16.81
C MET A 83 -16.19 -13.33 -17.83
N GLU A 84 -16.33 -12.76 -19.03
CA GLU A 84 -15.25 -12.73 -20.03
C GLU A 84 -14.03 -11.99 -19.49
N ASN A 85 -12.80 -12.48 -19.75
CA ASN A 85 -11.57 -11.86 -19.20
C ASN A 85 -11.35 -10.40 -19.63
N ALA A 86 -12.01 -9.95 -20.71
CA ALA A 86 -11.99 -8.56 -21.13
C ALA A 86 -12.63 -7.67 -20.05
N GLY A 87 -11.84 -6.75 -19.47
CA GLY A 87 -12.32 -5.82 -18.45
C GLY A 87 -11.96 -6.18 -17.00
N ARG A 88 -11.25 -7.29 -16.76
CA ARG A 88 -10.78 -7.64 -15.41
C ARG A 88 -9.82 -6.62 -14.81
N HIS A 89 -9.08 -5.90 -15.66
CA HIS A 89 -8.10 -4.89 -15.29
C HIS A 89 -8.63 -3.51 -15.66
N TRP A 90 -8.91 -2.66 -14.66
CA TRP A 90 -9.46 -1.32 -14.89
C TRP A 90 -8.39 -0.22 -14.93
N ASN A 91 -7.16 -0.51 -14.47
CA ASN A 91 -6.05 0.43 -14.62
C ASN A 91 -4.75 -0.34 -14.90
N LYS A 92 -3.98 0.15 -15.87
CA LYS A 92 -2.72 -0.40 -16.35
C LYS A 92 -1.72 0.73 -16.55
N TRP A 93 -0.49 0.53 -16.13
CA TRP A 93 0.58 1.50 -16.29
C TRP A 93 1.93 0.79 -16.51
N LYS A 94 2.95 1.57 -16.86
CA LYS A 94 4.34 1.11 -16.95
C LYS A 94 5.14 1.73 -15.82
N LEU A 95 6.03 0.95 -15.21
CA LEU A 95 7.08 1.55 -14.39
C LEU A 95 7.96 2.43 -15.28
N PRO A 96 8.36 3.63 -14.83
CA PRO A 96 9.41 4.39 -15.48
C PRO A 96 10.66 3.54 -15.67
N ASN A 97 11.38 3.76 -16.78
CA ASN A 97 12.65 3.11 -17.05
C ASN A 97 13.78 3.80 -16.28
N GLU A 98 13.66 3.81 -14.95
CA GLU A 98 14.60 4.37 -14.01
C GLU A 98 15.18 3.24 -13.16
N GLU A 99 16.38 3.46 -12.60
CA GLU A 99 16.99 2.48 -11.69
C GLU A 99 16.08 2.22 -10.49
N LEU A 100 15.44 3.26 -9.94
CA LEU A 100 14.52 3.17 -8.84
C LEU A 100 13.19 3.85 -9.17
N ALA A 101 12.18 3.05 -9.52
CA ALA A 101 10.86 3.54 -9.86
C ALA A 101 9.90 3.46 -8.67
N ARG A 102 9.16 4.54 -8.39
CA ARG A 102 8.00 4.46 -7.48
C ARG A 102 6.84 3.77 -8.18
N ALA A 103 6.55 2.55 -7.76
CA ALA A 103 5.56 1.69 -8.40
C ALA A 103 4.12 2.10 -8.05
N THR A 104 3.87 2.38 -6.77
CA THR A 104 2.58 2.87 -6.29
C THR A 104 2.70 3.49 -4.89
N GLN A 105 1.64 4.15 -4.44
CA GLN A 105 1.47 4.61 -3.07
C GLN A 105 0.14 4.13 -2.48
N ILE A 106 0.08 3.99 -1.17
CA ILE A 106 -1.13 3.75 -0.40
C ILE A 106 -1.31 4.93 0.55
N LEU A 107 -2.48 5.53 0.51
CA LEU A 107 -2.83 6.69 1.32
C LEU A 107 -3.81 6.25 2.39
N VAL A 108 -3.44 6.45 3.65
CA VAL A 108 -4.27 6.10 4.80
C VAL A 108 -4.49 7.35 5.66
N PRO A 109 -5.60 8.09 5.43
CA PRO A 109 -5.99 9.21 6.28
C PRO A 109 -6.34 8.77 7.70
N SER A 110 -6.07 9.62 8.69
CA SER A 110 -6.48 9.40 10.09
C SER A 110 -7.98 9.13 10.24
N THR A 111 -8.80 9.76 9.38
CA THR A 111 -10.26 9.61 9.35
C THR A 111 -10.75 8.27 8.81
N GLU A 112 -9.87 7.43 8.23
CA GLU A 112 -10.21 6.11 7.68
C GLU A 112 -9.85 4.95 8.62
N LEU A 113 -9.26 5.24 9.77
CA LEU A 113 -8.97 4.20 10.76
C LEU A 113 -10.26 3.73 11.42
N ARG A 114 -10.36 2.42 11.67
CA ARG A 114 -11.52 1.79 12.33
C ARG A 114 -11.13 0.63 13.23
N ARG A 115 -12.05 0.16 14.07
CA ARG A 115 -11.87 -1.01 14.93
C ARG A 115 -12.19 -2.28 14.16
N PHE A 116 -11.43 -3.34 14.41
CA PHE A 116 -11.65 -4.64 13.78
C PHE A 116 -11.66 -5.75 14.81
N GLU A 117 -12.50 -6.75 14.55
CA GLU A 117 -12.57 -7.99 15.35
C GLU A 117 -11.87 -9.18 14.65
N GLU A 118 -11.29 -8.96 13.47
CA GLU A 118 -10.61 -10.03 12.72
C GLU A 118 -9.35 -10.52 13.42
N LYS A 119 -9.07 -11.83 13.31
CA LYS A 119 -7.82 -12.41 13.76
C LYS A 119 -6.65 -11.85 12.93
N LEU A 120 -5.72 -11.20 13.62
CA LEU A 120 -4.54 -10.61 12.99
C LEU A 120 -3.52 -11.70 12.55
N PRO A 121 -2.85 -11.52 11.40
CA PRO A 121 -1.70 -12.34 11.05
C PRO A 121 -0.56 -12.20 12.08
N GLU A 122 0.16 -13.30 12.34
CA GLU A 122 1.25 -13.32 13.34
C GLU A 122 2.43 -12.39 13.00
N GLN A 123 2.66 -12.11 11.73
CA GLN A 123 3.81 -11.34 11.25
C GLN A 123 3.35 -10.09 10.53
N MET A 124 3.26 -9.00 11.29
CA MET A 124 2.81 -7.71 10.80
C MET A 124 3.70 -6.60 11.32
N VAL A 125 3.94 -5.61 10.46
CA VAL A 125 4.55 -4.34 10.82
C VAL A 125 3.44 -3.35 11.16
N TRP A 126 3.51 -2.72 12.32
CA TRP A 126 2.58 -1.68 12.73
C TRP A 126 3.18 -0.31 12.46
N ILE A 127 2.49 0.47 11.63
CA ILE A 127 2.81 1.87 11.38
C ILE A 127 2.00 2.70 12.37
N PRO A 128 2.58 3.70 13.07
CA PRO A 128 1.82 4.53 14.00
C PRO A 128 0.62 5.20 13.35
N SER A 129 -0.45 5.44 14.12
CA SER A 129 -1.57 6.28 13.68
C SER A 129 -1.05 7.65 13.24
N PRO A 130 -1.52 8.18 12.09
CA PRO A 130 -1.20 9.54 11.71
C PRO A 130 -1.90 10.52 12.67
N SER A 131 -1.32 11.69 12.87
CA SER A 131 -1.95 12.77 13.63
C SER A 131 -3.28 13.23 13.02
N SER A 132 -4.02 14.04 13.79
CA SER A 132 -5.30 14.58 13.32
C SER A 132 -5.10 15.41 12.05
N ASN A 133 -5.97 15.23 11.06
CA ASN A 133 -5.90 15.87 9.74
C ASN A 133 -4.64 15.52 8.91
N SER A 134 -3.92 14.47 9.29
CA SER A 134 -2.82 13.92 8.51
C SER A 134 -3.13 12.51 8.00
N MET A 135 -2.22 11.98 7.17
CA MET A 135 -2.26 10.63 6.63
C MET A 135 -0.87 9.99 6.66
N ASN A 136 -0.85 8.67 6.69
CA ASN A 136 0.33 7.91 6.31
C ASN A 136 0.33 7.65 4.81
N VAL A 137 1.46 7.93 4.17
CA VAL A 137 1.75 7.61 2.77
C VAL A 137 2.73 6.47 2.73
N ILE A 138 2.26 5.30 2.32
CA ILE A 138 3.11 4.14 2.14
C ILE A 138 3.51 4.09 0.69
N SER A 139 4.80 4.25 0.39
CA SER A 139 5.33 4.24 -0.96
C SER A 139 6.05 2.92 -1.23
N ILE A 140 5.73 2.30 -2.35
CA ILE A 140 6.40 1.11 -2.85
C ILE A 140 7.28 1.51 -4.02
N PHE A 141 8.56 1.23 -3.89
CA PHE A 141 9.54 1.46 -4.94
C PHE A 141 10.12 0.12 -5.39
N ILE A 142 10.41 0.02 -6.68
CA ILE A 142 10.96 -1.19 -7.30
C ILE A 142 12.17 -0.79 -8.13
N CYS A 143 13.30 -1.46 -7.86
CA CYS A 143 14.50 -1.41 -8.68
C CYS A 143 14.54 -2.61 -9.63
N THR A 144 15.00 -2.36 -10.86
CA THR A 144 15.17 -3.39 -11.89
C THR A 144 16.35 -4.32 -11.61
N ASN A 145 17.31 -3.86 -10.79
CA ASN A 145 18.48 -4.62 -10.37
C ASN A 145 18.42 -4.98 -8.88
N TYR A 146 19.17 -6.00 -8.50
CA TYR A 146 19.34 -6.36 -7.11
C TYR A 146 20.29 -5.36 -6.48
N VAL A 147 19.84 -4.75 -5.39
CA VAL A 147 20.66 -3.83 -4.59
C VAL A 147 20.79 -4.42 -3.20
N GLU A 148 22.02 -4.77 -2.82
CA GLU A 148 22.34 -5.29 -1.49
C GLU A 148 22.28 -4.19 -0.42
N GLU A 149 22.51 -2.94 -0.82
CA GLU A 149 22.52 -1.80 0.09
C GLU A 149 21.15 -1.48 0.69
N LEU A 150 21.19 -0.99 1.94
CA LEU A 150 20.07 -0.34 2.60
C LEU A 150 19.54 0.79 1.70
N TRP A 151 18.24 0.73 1.43
CA TRP A 151 17.41 1.72 0.73
C TRP A 151 18.15 3.00 0.23
N PRO A 152 18.40 3.11 -1.10
CA PRO A 152 19.39 4.06 -1.63
C PRO A 152 19.00 5.54 -1.50
N ALA A 153 17.72 5.86 -1.27
CA ALA A 153 17.25 7.26 -1.18
C ALA A 153 15.86 7.36 -0.52
N ALA A 154 15.76 7.27 0.80
CA ALA A 154 14.52 7.66 1.47
C ALA A 154 14.17 9.10 1.15
N PRO A 155 12.93 9.38 0.68
CA PRO A 155 12.40 10.73 0.77
C PRO A 155 12.62 11.23 2.20
N GLU A 156 12.98 12.50 2.34
CA GLU A 156 13.28 13.07 3.64
C GLU A 156 12.13 12.81 4.63
N GLY A 157 12.47 12.21 5.78
CA GLY A 157 11.51 11.84 6.82
C GLY A 157 10.75 10.54 6.61
N ALA A 158 11.00 9.79 5.52
CA ALA A 158 10.41 8.47 5.33
C ALA A 158 11.11 7.41 6.20
N LEU A 159 10.32 6.46 6.72
CA LEU A 159 10.75 5.37 7.57
C LEU A 159 10.53 4.01 6.88
N PRO A 160 11.46 3.05 7.01
CA PRO A 160 11.31 1.75 6.36
C PRO A 160 10.25 0.89 7.03
N ILE A 161 9.44 0.20 6.22
CA ILE A 161 8.53 -0.89 6.64
C ILE A 161 9.22 -2.23 6.38
N GLY A 162 9.83 -2.37 5.20
CA GLY A 162 10.54 -3.59 4.83
C GLY A 162 11.04 -3.59 3.40
N THR A 163 11.78 -4.65 3.07
CA THR A 163 12.35 -4.88 1.74
C THR A 163 11.99 -6.28 1.25
N MET A 164 11.96 -6.45 -0.07
CA MET A 164 11.63 -7.71 -0.73
C MET A 164 12.48 -7.92 -1.97
N ASN A 165 13.06 -9.11 -2.10
CA ASN A 165 13.91 -9.47 -3.24
C ASN A 165 13.26 -10.58 -4.06
N ALA A 166 13.24 -10.44 -5.39
CA ALA A 166 12.62 -11.40 -6.30
C ALA A 166 13.17 -11.28 -7.73
N GLY A 167 13.60 -12.40 -8.33
CA GLY A 167 13.99 -12.42 -9.75
C GLY A 167 15.07 -11.39 -10.13
N GLY A 168 16.04 -11.13 -9.24
CA GLY A 168 17.08 -10.12 -9.46
C GLY A 168 16.60 -8.67 -9.30
N ARG A 169 15.39 -8.45 -8.78
CA ARG A 169 14.81 -7.13 -8.47
C ARG A 169 14.67 -6.95 -6.97
N THR A 170 14.71 -5.71 -6.52
CA THR A 170 14.46 -5.33 -5.13
C THR A 170 13.28 -4.36 -5.07
N ALA A 171 12.38 -4.58 -4.10
CA ALA A 171 11.32 -3.66 -3.77
C ALA A 171 11.47 -3.20 -2.31
N TRP A 172 11.23 -1.92 -2.08
CA TRP A 172 11.23 -1.33 -0.75
C TRP A 172 9.88 -0.71 -0.47
N VAL A 173 9.45 -0.84 0.78
CA VAL A 173 8.21 -0.27 1.28
C VAL A 173 8.59 0.67 2.41
N VAL A 174 8.26 1.94 2.24
CA VAL A 174 8.54 3.01 3.21
C VAL A 174 7.26 3.77 3.50
N TYR A 175 7.19 4.43 4.64
CA TYR A 175 6.08 5.33 4.95
C TYR A 175 6.56 6.71 5.39
N LYS A 176 5.71 7.70 5.18
CA LYS A 176 5.88 9.05 5.71
C LYS A 176 4.52 9.59 6.10
N GLU A 177 4.46 10.29 7.24
CA GLU A 177 3.28 11.07 7.60
C GLU A 177 3.28 12.41 6.85
N GLN A 178 2.13 12.83 6.36
CA GLN A 178 1.93 14.14 5.74
C GLN A 178 0.53 14.69 6.00
N ALA A 179 0.38 16.01 5.92
CA ALA A 179 -0.94 16.64 5.95
C ALA A 179 -1.81 16.13 4.80
N VAL A 180 -3.13 16.01 5.02
CA VAL A 180 -4.07 15.64 3.97
C VAL A 180 -4.30 16.85 3.04
N PRO A 181 -3.95 16.77 1.73
CA PRO A 181 -4.29 17.84 0.80
C PRO A 181 -5.81 17.99 0.68
N GLU A 182 -6.29 19.22 0.53
CA GLU A 182 -7.73 19.53 0.42
C GLU A 182 -8.44 18.69 -0.65
N LYS A 183 -7.86 18.60 -1.85
CA LYS A 183 -8.38 17.77 -2.94
C LYS A 183 -8.48 16.28 -2.58
N LEU A 184 -7.57 15.78 -1.76
CA LEU A 184 -7.62 14.39 -1.30
C LEU A 184 -8.69 14.21 -0.21
N ALA A 185 -8.90 15.20 0.66
CA ALA A 185 -9.99 15.18 1.62
C ALA A 185 -11.36 15.11 0.89
N GLU A 186 -11.55 15.92 -0.16
CA GLU A 186 -12.74 15.85 -1.01
C GLU A 186 -12.93 14.47 -1.65
N LEU A 187 -11.84 13.90 -2.21
CA LEU A 187 -11.87 12.58 -2.83
C LEU A 187 -12.21 11.49 -1.81
N THR A 188 -11.69 11.61 -0.59
CA THR A 188 -11.98 10.69 0.51
C THR A 188 -13.47 10.73 0.85
N THR A 189 -14.04 11.93 1.03
CA THR A 189 -15.49 12.09 1.31
C THR A 189 -16.34 11.48 0.20
N LYS A 190 -16.07 11.81 -1.07
CA LYS A 190 -16.78 11.22 -2.22
C LYS A 190 -16.64 9.70 -2.26
N GLY A 191 -15.48 9.17 -1.90
CA GLY A 191 -15.22 7.75 -1.79
C GLY A 191 -16.06 7.06 -0.73
N ARG A 192 -16.19 7.66 0.45
CA ARG A 192 -17.07 7.14 1.52
C ARG A 192 -18.51 7.09 1.05
N ASP A 193 -18.99 8.15 0.41
CA ASP A 193 -20.36 8.22 -0.11
C ASP A 193 -20.60 7.12 -1.15
N LEU A 194 -19.65 6.89 -2.05
CA LEU A 194 -19.74 5.79 -3.03
C LEU A 194 -19.80 4.43 -2.34
N VAL A 195 -18.92 4.16 -1.37
CA VAL A 195 -18.90 2.89 -0.63
C VAL A 195 -20.19 2.66 0.13
N ALA A 196 -20.74 3.70 0.76
CA ALA A 196 -22.00 3.63 1.50
C ALA A 196 -23.20 3.30 0.60
N ASN A 197 -23.14 3.73 -0.67
CA ASN A 197 -24.23 3.55 -1.64
C ASN A 197 -24.04 2.34 -2.59
N LEU A 198 -23.02 1.50 -2.38
CA LEU A 198 -22.84 0.29 -3.20
C LEU A 198 -24.02 -0.68 -3.00
N PRO A 199 -24.59 -1.27 -4.07
CA PRO A 199 -25.61 -2.30 -3.94
C PRO A 199 -25.12 -3.47 -3.07
N GLY A 200 -25.88 -3.82 -2.04
CA GLY A 200 -25.49 -4.85 -1.08
C GLY A 200 -24.52 -4.38 0.02
N ALA A 201 -24.21 -3.08 0.10
CA ALA A 201 -23.40 -2.53 1.18
C ALA A 201 -23.94 -2.91 2.57
N GLU A 202 -25.26 -2.96 2.77
CA GLU A 202 -25.90 -3.40 4.02
C GLU A 202 -25.54 -4.84 4.43
N GLU A 203 -25.31 -5.74 3.47
CA GLU A 203 -24.95 -7.13 3.72
C GLU A 203 -23.45 -7.29 3.98
N VAL A 204 -22.63 -6.49 3.27
CA VAL A 204 -21.18 -6.38 3.53
C VAL A 204 -20.91 -5.74 4.90
N LEU A 205 -21.68 -4.70 5.27
CA LEU A 205 -21.62 -3.98 6.55
C LEU A 205 -21.84 -4.88 7.78
N LYS A 206 -22.54 -6.01 7.62
CA LYS A 206 -22.84 -6.94 8.72
C LYS A 206 -21.67 -7.85 9.11
N THR A 207 -20.68 -8.03 8.24
CA THR A 207 -19.65 -9.09 8.42
C THR A 207 -18.22 -8.56 8.54
N SER A 208 -17.97 -7.35 8.07
CA SER A 208 -16.72 -6.60 8.22
C SER A 208 -16.96 -5.22 7.65
N GLU A 209 -16.57 -4.14 8.33
CA GLU A 209 -16.75 -2.78 7.80
C GLU A 209 -16.25 -2.70 6.33
N PRO A 210 -17.12 -2.35 5.37
CA PRO A 210 -16.77 -2.31 3.96
C PRO A 210 -15.65 -1.32 3.77
N ARG A 211 -14.58 -1.80 3.13
CA ARG A 211 -13.48 -0.96 2.70
C ARG A 211 -13.40 -0.98 1.19
N GLY A 212 -13.40 0.22 0.64
CA GLY A 212 -13.05 0.46 -0.74
C GLY A 212 -11.59 0.89 -0.85
N CYS A 213 -11.12 0.86 -2.08
CA CYS A 213 -9.89 1.55 -2.45
C CYS A 213 -10.17 2.35 -3.70
N ILE A 214 -9.91 3.66 -3.67
CA ILE A 214 -9.89 4.48 -4.87
C ILE A 214 -8.51 4.33 -5.50
N CYS A 215 -8.48 3.92 -6.77
CA CYS A 215 -7.26 3.94 -7.56
C CYS A 215 -7.24 5.19 -8.43
N ALA A 216 -6.17 5.97 -8.35
CA ALA A 216 -6.01 7.19 -9.13
C ALA A 216 -4.54 7.42 -9.48
N GLN A 217 -4.34 8.31 -10.46
CA GLN A 217 -3.02 8.74 -10.90
C GLN A 217 -2.77 10.17 -10.41
N ASN A 218 -1.56 10.42 -9.89
CA ASN A 218 -1.09 11.75 -9.58
C ASN A 218 -0.75 12.48 -10.89
N ASN A 219 -1.42 13.61 -11.14
CA ASN A 219 -1.21 14.40 -12.35
C ASN A 219 0.20 15.01 -12.45
N GLY A 220 0.91 15.17 -11.32
CA GLY A 220 2.23 15.80 -11.31
C GLY A 220 3.36 14.90 -11.79
N ASP A 221 3.40 13.67 -11.26
CA ASP A 221 4.50 12.72 -11.52
C ASP A 221 4.04 11.42 -12.21
N GLY A 222 2.76 11.34 -12.57
CA GLY A 222 2.17 10.16 -13.18
C GLY A 222 2.08 8.94 -12.25
N GLY A 223 2.43 9.07 -10.97
CA GLY A 223 2.46 8.00 -9.98
C GLY A 223 1.06 7.48 -9.66
N GLN A 224 0.92 6.18 -9.47
CA GLN A 224 -0.35 5.56 -9.09
C GLN A 224 -0.50 5.55 -7.58
N PHE A 225 -1.69 5.85 -7.07
CA PHE A 225 -2.00 5.68 -5.65
C PHE A 225 -3.32 4.94 -5.42
N LEU A 226 -3.38 4.34 -4.23
CA LEU A 226 -4.47 3.60 -3.65
C LEU A 226 -4.91 4.34 -2.39
N LEU A 227 -6.04 5.04 -2.45
CA LEU A 227 -6.64 5.68 -1.28
C LEU A 227 -7.58 4.70 -0.61
N GLU A 228 -7.27 4.33 0.63
CA GLU A 228 -8.17 3.53 1.45
C GLU A 228 -9.38 4.37 1.86
N VAL A 229 -10.58 3.82 1.72
CA VAL A 229 -11.83 4.44 2.16
C VAL A 229 -12.64 3.43 2.93
N ALA A 230 -13.06 3.78 4.13
CA ALA A 230 -13.94 2.98 4.98
C ALA A 230 -15.35 3.56 4.95
N SER A 231 -16.35 2.69 5.09
CA SER A 231 -17.73 3.15 5.23
C SER A 231 -17.88 4.14 6.40
N PRO A 232 -18.88 5.03 6.34
CA PRO A 232 -19.31 5.80 7.52
C PRO A 232 -19.66 4.85 8.68
N GLN A 233 -19.45 5.33 9.92
CA GLN A 233 -19.95 4.68 11.14
C GLN A 233 -21.39 5.09 11.41
#